data_AF-A0A9Q0WBL4-F1
#
_entry.id   AF-A0A9Q0WBL4-F1
#
_cell.length_a   1.000
_cell.length_b   1.000
_cell.length_c   1.000
_cell.angle_alpha   90.00
_cell.angle_beta   90.00
_cell.angle_gamma   90.00
#
_symmetry.space_group_name_H-M   'P 1'
#
loop_
_entity.id
_entity.type
_entity.pdbx_description
1 polymer ?
#
loop_
_entity_poly.entity_id
_entity_poly.type
_entity_poly.pdbx_seq_one_letter_code
_entity_poly.pdbx_strand_id
1 'polypeptide(L)'
;MGFMRILVHSGFFSQQNLDGIDNQEAYSLSQSAHLLLRDNPSSIRPFMHMVLDPVMTKPWDCLSTWFRNDEVAAFSVAHGKTIWEYAGQDPRLNNLFNEAMASDSILVSKVIVSKCKGVFEGVNSLVDVGGGIGTMAKAISEAFPHIDCTVFDLPHVLSDFQGSKNLKHVGGICLSQFLLQMQFYSR
;
A
#
# COMPACT_ATOMS: atom_id res chain seq x y z
N MET A 1 -0.22 4.54 34.43
CA MET A 1 0.50 3.47 33.70
C MET A 1 0.99 4.11 32.41
N GLY A 2 2.30 4.36 32.28
CA GLY A 2 2.86 5.24 31.25
C GLY A 2 2.84 4.60 29.85
N PHE A 3 2.53 5.41 28.82
CA PHE A 3 2.46 5.03 27.41
C PHE A 3 3.66 4.17 26.95
N MET A 4 4.88 4.50 27.38
CA MET A 4 6.09 3.75 27.04
C MET A 4 6.07 2.29 27.52
N ARG A 5 5.48 1.99 28.69
CA ARG A 5 5.35 0.60 29.16
C ARG A 5 4.45 -0.22 28.24
N ILE A 6 3.40 0.40 27.67
CA ILE A 6 2.53 -0.27 26.69
C ILE A 6 3.35 -0.56 25.43
N LEU A 7 4.10 0.42 24.92
CA LEU A 7 4.91 0.21 23.71
C LEU A 7 6.05 -0.80 23.88
N VAL A 8 6.65 -0.88 25.07
CA VAL A 8 7.61 -1.94 25.41
C VAL A 8 6.92 -3.30 25.44
N HIS A 9 5.76 -3.40 26.09
CA HIS A 9 4.99 -4.64 26.15
C HIS A 9 4.48 -5.09 24.77
N SER A 10 4.11 -4.14 23.91
CA SER A 10 3.72 -4.37 22.51
C SER A 10 4.92 -4.67 21.60
N GLY A 11 6.15 -4.67 22.12
CA GLY A 11 7.36 -5.06 21.40
C GLY A 11 7.91 -4.02 20.43
N PHE A 12 7.51 -2.74 20.54
CA PHE A 12 8.10 -1.65 19.74
C PHE A 12 9.41 -1.12 20.37
N PHE A 13 9.53 -1.20 21.69
CA PHE A 13 10.72 -0.75 22.41
C PHE A 13 11.21 -1.82 23.37
N SER A 14 12.48 -1.72 23.76
CA SER A 14 13.06 -2.48 24.86
C SER A 14 13.59 -1.50 25.90
N GLN A 15 13.24 -1.72 27.16
CA GLN A 15 13.76 -0.92 28.26
C GLN A 15 15.20 -1.35 28.56
N GLN A 16 16.08 -0.37 28.75
CA GLN A 16 17.48 -0.57 29.13
C GLN A 16 17.68 -0.02 30.54
N ASN A 17 18.34 -0.83 31.38
CA ASN A 17 18.89 -0.36 32.66
C ASN A 17 20.32 0.10 32.39
N LEU A 18 20.55 1.40 32.46
CA LEU A 18 21.90 1.95 32.37
C LEU A 18 22.50 1.96 33.77
N ASP A 19 23.25 0.91 34.10
CA ASP A 19 24.00 0.85 35.35
C ASP A 19 25.10 1.94 35.33
N GLY A 20 24.93 2.98 36.16
CA GLY A 20 25.98 3.98 36.44
C GLY A 20 25.68 5.44 36.13
N ILE A 21 24.51 5.77 35.58
CA ILE A 21 24.07 7.17 35.38
C ILE A 21 22.66 7.32 35.96
N ASP A 22 22.55 7.97 37.12
CA ASP A 22 21.32 8.47 37.77
C ASP A 22 19.99 7.86 37.29
N ASN A 23 19.61 6.64 37.71
CA ASN A 23 18.23 6.12 37.66
C ASN A 23 17.40 6.42 36.37
N GLN A 24 18.03 6.62 35.22
CA GLN A 24 17.35 7.06 34.01
C GLN A 24 16.90 5.84 33.22
N GLU A 25 15.59 5.69 33.05
CA GLU A 25 15.01 4.70 32.16
C GLU A 25 15.35 5.05 30.72
N ALA A 26 16.16 4.20 30.06
CA ALA A 26 16.44 4.31 28.64
C ALA A 26 15.60 3.30 27.85
N TYR A 27 15.33 3.62 26.59
CA TYR A 27 14.55 2.79 25.68
C TYR A 27 15.26 2.68 24.33
N SER A 28 15.39 1.46 23.80
CA SER A 28 15.87 1.22 22.43
C SER A 28 14.75 0.73 21.52
N LEU A 29 14.87 0.99 20.23
CA LEU A 29 13.95 0.49 19.22
C LEU A 29 14.12 -1.02 19.04
N SER A 30 13.00 -1.72 18.88
CA SER A 30 13.00 -3.10 18.39
C SER A 30 13.05 -3.15 16.86
N GLN A 31 13.23 -4.35 16.30
CA GLN A 31 13.15 -4.57 14.85
C GLN A 31 11.80 -4.11 14.27
N SER A 32 10.70 -4.29 15.00
CA SER A 32 9.37 -3.88 14.56
C SER A 32 9.24 -2.35 14.47
N ALA A 33 9.83 -1.61 15.44
CA ALA A 33 9.79 -0.16 15.41
C ALA A 33 10.69 0.46 14.33
N HIS A 34 11.69 -0.27 13.83
CA HIS A 34 12.46 0.18 12.67
C HIS A 34 11.58 0.35 11.42
N LEU A 35 10.50 -0.43 11.26
CA LEU A 35 9.54 -0.25 10.16
C LEU A 35 8.70 1.03 10.29
N LEU A 36 8.76 1.73 11.43
CA LEU A 36 8.05 3.00 11.64
C LEU A 36 8.96 4.22 11.47
N LEU A 37 10.27 4.02 11.26
CA LEU A 37 11.22 5.11 11.05
C LEU A 37 10.99 5.79 9.70
N ARG A 38 11.14 7.12 9.67
CA ARG A 38 10.95 7.93 8.46
C ARG A 38 11.94 7.58 7.35
N ASP A 39 13.19 7.33 7.73
CA ASP A 39 14.28 7.12 6.78
C ASP A 39 14.49 5.64 6.43
N ASN A 40 13.59 4.75 6.88
CA ASN A 40 13.60 3.36 6.47
C ASN A 40 12.97 3.24 5.07
N PRO A 41 13.69 2.72 4.05
CA PRO A 41 13.13 2.51 2.72
C PRO A 41 11.93 1.55 2.68
N SER A 42 11.75 0.73 3.72
CA SER A 42 10.60 -0.17 3.92
C SER A 42 9.70 0.30 5.06
N SER A 43 9.62 1.61 5.29
CA SER A 43 8.74 2.18 6.31
C SER A 43 7.27 1.88 6.00
N ILE A 44 6.55 1.30 6.95
CA ILE A 44 5.09 1.08 6.88
C ILE A 44 4.30 2.25 7.46
N ARG A 45 4.97 3.35 7.80
CA ARG A 45 4.33 4.53 8.39
C ARG A 45 3.19 5.10 7.52
N PRO A 46 3.29 5.20 6.19
CA PRO A 46 2.17 5.65 5.36
C PRO A 46 0.94 4.73 5.51
N PHE A 47 1.17 3.41 5.51
CA PHE A 47 0.11 2.43 5.77
C PHE A 47 -0.55 2.62 7.14
N MET A 48 0.26 2.86 8.18
CA MET A 48 -0.26 3.14 9.52
C MET A 48 -1.12 4.41 9.58
N HIS A 49 -0.73 5.46 8.87
CA HIS A 49 -1.54 6.68 8.78
C HIS A 49 -2.88 6.44 8.10
N MET A 50 -2.90 5.63 7.03
CA MET A 50 -4.14 5.28 6.34
C MET A 50 -5.08 4.48 7.25
N VAL A 51 -4.62 3.40 7.88
CA VAL A 51 -5.50 2.53 8.70
C VAL A 51 -6.03 3.21 9.96
N LEU A 52 -5.33 4.26 10.44
CA LEU A 52 -5.76 5.06 11.59
C LEU A 52 -6.52 6.33 11.19
N ASP A 53 -6.67 6.63 9.90
CA ASP A 53 -7.40 7.81 9.45
C ASP A 53 -8.88 7.71 9.84
N PRO A 54 -9.52 8.78 10.34
CA PRO A 54 -10.93 8.75 10.71
C PRO A 54 -11.88 8.27 9.59
N VAL A 55 -11.55 8.55 8.33
CA VAL A 55 -12.35 8.06 7.19
C VAL A 55 -12.26 6.55 7.06
N MET A 56 -11.12 5.96 7.39
CA MET A 56 -10.87 4.52 7.33
C MET A 56 -11.33 3.78 8.60
N THR A 57 -11.40 4.46 9.75
CA THR A 57 -11.85 3.86 11.01
C THR A 57 -13.38 3.93 11.21
N LYS A 58 -14.06 4.96 10.68
CA LYS A 58 -15.53 5.09 10.78
C LYS A 58 -16.34 3.87 10.29
N PRO A 59 -15.97 3.17 9.21
CA PRO A 59 -16.68 1.96 8.77
C PRO A 59 -16.78 0.86 9.84
N TRP A 60 -15.82 0.79 10.77
CA TRP A 60 -15.82 -0.18 11.86
C TRP A 60 -16.95 0.06 12.86
N ASP A 61 -17.37 1.32 13.04
CA ASP A 61 -18.53 1.69 13.87
C ASP A 61 -19.85 1.29 13.20
N CYS A 62 -19.84 1.11 11.88
CA CYS A 62 -21.03 0.78 11.08
C CYS A 62 -21.22 -0.72 10.85
N LEU A 63 -20.36 -1.60 11.39
CA LEU A 63 -20.42 -3.05 11.13
C LEU A 63 -21.79 -3.66 11.45
N SER A 64 -22.38 -3.33 12.61
CA SER A 64 -23.70 -3.84 13.01
C SER A 64 -24.81 -3.45 12.03
N THR A 65 -24.78 -2.22 11.52
CA THR A 65 -25.73 -1.71 10.52
C THR A 65 -25.50 -2.38 9.17
N TRP A 66 -24.23 -2.51 8.75
CA TRP A 66 -23.85 -3.17 7.51
C TRP A 66 -24.33 -4.63 7.45
N PHE A 67 -24.19 -5.40 8.54
CA PHE A 67 -24.72 -6.77 8.59
C PHE A 67 -26.24 -6.89 8.46
N ARG A 68 -26.98 -5.78 8.54
CA ARG A 68 -28.45 -5.73 8.49
C ARG A 68 -28.99 -5.04 7.23
N ASN A 69 -28.13 -4.69 6.28
CA ASN A 69 -28.52 -4.06 5.03
C ASN A 69 -27.86 -4.77 3.83
N ASP A 70 -28.25 -4.35 2.63
CA ASP A 70 -27.78 -4.94 1.38
C ASP A 70 -26.58 -4.18 0.77
N GLU A 71 -25.93 -3.32 1.55
CA GLU A 71 -24.75 -2.58 1.07
C GLU A 71 -23.54 -3.50 0.91
N VAL A 72 -22.78 -3.27 -0.16
CA VAL A 72 -21.64 -4.14 -0.52
C VAL A 72 -20.51 -4.09 0.53
N ALA A 73 -20.34 -2.96 1.22
CA ALA A 73 -19.30 -2.78 2.22
C ALA A 73 -19.72 -1.80 3.34
N ALA A 74 -19.17 -2.00 4.53
CA ALA A 74 -19.36 -1.09 5.66
C ALA A 74 -18.90 0.36 5.36
N PHE A 75 -17.92 0.52 4.45
CA PHE A 75 -17.51 1.84 3.99
C PHE A 75 -18.65 2.59 3.30
N SER A 76 -19.44 1.90 2.46
CA SER A 76 -20.62 2.49 1.80
C SER A 76 -21.68 2.90 2.81
N VAL A 77 -21.88 2.12 3.88
CA VAL A 77 -22.80 2.50 4.96
C VAL A 77 -22.33 3.77 5.68
N ALA A 78 -21.03 3.89 5.94
CA ALA A 78 -20.46 5.00 6.70
C ALA A 78 -20.38 6.32 5.92
N HIS A 79 -20.21 6.24 4.60
CA HIS A 79 -19.87 7.38 3.74
C HIS A 79 -20.77 7.57 2.52
N GLY A 80 -21.73 6.66 2.27
CA GLY A 80 -22.69 6.72 1.18
C GLY A 80 -22.11 6.47 -0.22
N LYS A 81 -20.87 6.01 -0.32
CA LYS A 81 -20.11 5.77 -1.55
C LYS A 81 -19.12 4.63 -1.33
N THR A 82 -18.68 3.98 -2.41
CA THR A 82 -17.54 3.07 -2.32
C THR A 82 -16.25 3.85 -2.00
N ILE A 83 -15.24 3.14 -1.49
CA ILE A 83 -13.93 3.76 -1.20
C ILE A 83 -13.30 4.39 -2.45
N TRP A 84 -13.47 3.77 -3.62
CA TRP A 84 -12.91 4.24 -4.89
C TRP A 84 -13.58 5.53 -5.38
N GLU A 85 -14.90 5.62 -5.26
CA GLU A 85 -15.64 6.85 -5.58
C GLU A 85 -15.30 7.98 -4.61
N TYR A 86 -15.13 7.65 -3.32
CA TYR A 86 -14.72 8.62 -2.31
C TYR A 86 -13.30 9.14 -2.61
N ALA A 87 -12.33 8.25 -2.81
CA ALA A 87 -10.95 8.62 -3.14
C ALA A 87 -10.88 9.45 -4.44
N GLY A 88 -11.68 9.11 -5.45
CA GLY A 88 -11.78 9.90 -6.68
C GLY A 88 -12.30 11.32 -6.51
N GLN A 89 -12.93 11.65 -5.37
CA GLN A 89 -13.46 12.99 -5.04
C GLN A 89 -12.69 13.70 -3.93
N ASP A 90 -11.94 12.96 -3.11
CA ASP A 90 -11.10 13.50 -2.04
C ASP A 90 -9.60 13.21 -2.34
N PRO A 91 -8.87 14.19 -2.90
CA PRO A 91 -7.44 14.05 -3.18
C PRO A 91 -6.59 13.72 -1.96
N ARG A 92 -7.01 14.13 -0.74
CA ARG A 92 -6.29 13.83 0.49
C ARG A 92 -6.36 12.34 0.80
N LEU A 93 -7.57 11.75 0.71
CA LEU A 93 -7.74 10.31 0.92
C LEU A 93 -7.08 9.51 -0.21
N ASN A 94 -7.19 9.95 -1.45
CA ASN A 94 -6.54 9.31 -2.59
C ASN A 94 -5.02 9.21 -2.38
N ASN A 95 -4.38 10.32 -2.05
CA ASN A 95 -2.94 10.36 -1.82
C ASN A 95 -2.54 9.49 -0.62
N LEU A 96 -3.29 9.58 0.49
CA LEU A 96 -3.04 8.76 1.66
C LEU A 96 -3.14 7.25 1.36
N PHE A 97 -4.16 6.84 0.59
CA PHE A 97 -4.37 5.46 0.18
C PHE A 97 -3.26 4.99 -0.76
N ASN A 98 -2.90 5.80 -1.76
CA ASN A 98 -1.85 5.47 -2.73
C ASN A 98 -0.47 5.37 -2.07
N GLU A 99 -0.12 6.29 -1.17
CA GLU A 99 1.12 6.22 -0.39
C GLU A 99 1.17 4.98 0.51
N ALA A 100 0.04 4.63 1.14
CA ALA A 100 -0.07 3.42 1.95
C ALA A 100 0.17 2.16 1.11
N MET A 101 -0.52 2.00 -0.03
CA MET A 101 -0.34 0.85 -0.92
C MET A 101 1.06 0.80 -1.53
N ALA A 102 1.67 1.96 -1.82
CA ALA A 102 3.06 2.01 -2.26
C ALA A 102 4.02 1.52 -1.17
N SER A 103 3.84 1.93 0.08
CA SER A 103 4.68 1.48 1.19
C SER A 103 4.63 -0.04 1.41
N ASP A 104 3.44 -0.64 1.29
CA ASP A 104 3.24 -2.09 1.34
C ASP A 104 3.89 -2.79 0.13
N SER A 105 3.67 -2.26 -1.07
CA SER A 105 4.26 -2.79 -2.31
C SER A 105 5.79 -2.80 -2.30
N ILE A 106 6.46 -1.81 -1.69
CA ILE A 106 7.93 -1.81 -1.55
C ILE A 106 8.40 -3.01 -0.72
N LEU A 107 7.69 -3.37 0.35
CA LEU A 107 8.05 -4.51 1.18
C LEU A 107 7.86 -5.82 0.41
N VAL A 108 6.71 -5.98 -0.24
CA VAL A 108 6.35 -7.20 -0.98
C VAL A 108 7.23 -7.39 -2.22
N SER A 109 7.50 -6.33 -2.98
CA SER A 109 8.32 -6.39 -4.19
C SER A 109 9.74 -6.87 -3.93
N LYS A 110 10.35 -6.50 -2.80
CA LYS A 110 11.66 -7.01 -2.38
C LYS A 110 11.67 -8.53 -2.25
N VAL A 111 10.59 -9.11 -1.72
CA VAL A 111 10.44 -10.57 -1.59
C VAL A 111 10.22 -11.18 -2.97
N ILE A 112 9.30 -10.65 -3.78
CA ILE A 112 9.00 -11.17 -5.12
C ILE A 112 10.25 -11.18 -6.00
N VAL A 113 10.97 -10.06 -6.08
CA VAL A 113 12.17 -9.93 -6.91
C VAL A 113 13.30 -10.84 -6.42
N SER A 114 13.42 -11.08 -5.12
CA SER A 114 14.51 -11.90 -4.57
C SER A 114 14.21 -13.39 -4.51
N LYS A 115 12.96 -13.80 -4.32
CA LYS A 115 12.56 -15.19 -4.04
C LYS A 115 11.70 -15.82 -5.13
N CYS A 116 11.02 -15.03 -5.95
CA CYS A 116 10.03 -15.52 -6.91
C CYS A 116 10.45 -15.29 -8.37
N LYS A 117 11.76 -15.22 -8.66
CA LYS A 117 12.28 -14.91 -10.01
C LYS A 117 11.75 -15.85 -11.09
N GLY A 118 11.58 -17.13 -10.79
CA GLY A 118 11.09 -18.14 -11.74
C GLY A 118 9.69 -17.84 -12.30
N VAL A 119 8.88 -17.05 -11.60
CA VAL A 119 7.54 -16.62 -12.09
C VAL A 119 7.64 -15.73 -13.33
N PHE A 120 8.78 -15.06 -13.51
CA PHE A 120 9.02 -14.12 -14.61
C PHE A 120 9.81 -14.74 -15.77
N GLU A 121 10.17 -16.02 -15.70
CA GLU A 121 10.89 -16.69 -16.79
C GLU A 121 10.02 -16.82 -18.04
N GLY A 122 10.54 -16.37 -19.18
CA GLY A 122 9.81 -16.40 -20.47
C GLY A 122 8.70 -15.36 -20.60
N VAL A 123 8.51 -14.49 -19.60
CA VAL A 123 7.56 -13.39 -19.66
C VAL A 123 8.20 -12.23 -20.43
N ASN A 124 7.53 -11.75 -21.48
CA ASN A 124 7.98 -10.57 -22.25
C ASN A 124 7.15 -9.32 -21.94
N SER A 125 5.92 -9.49 -21.48
CA SER A 125 5.04 -8.38 -21.09
C SER A 125 4.21 -8.76 -19.87
N LEU A 126 4.00 -7.79 -18.98
CA LEU A 126 3.25 -7.94 -17.75
C LEU A 126 2.31 -6.74 -17.56
N VAL A 127 1.07 -7.01 -17.17
CA VAL A 127 0.12 -5.96 -16.78
C VAL A 127 -0.23 -6.10 -15.31
N ASP A 128 0.02 -5.05 -14.55
CA ASP A 128 -0.30 -4.93 -13.13
C ASP A 128 -1.68 -4.25 -12.98
N VAL A 129 -2.72 -5.06 -12.81
CA VAL A 129 -4.12 -4.63 -12.75
C VAL A 129 -4.49 -4.21 -11.34
N GLY A 130 -4.92 -2.97 -11.17
CA GLY A 130 -5.01 -2.35 -9.84
C GLY A 130 -3.62 -2.05 -9.27
N GLY A 131 -2.64 -1.80 -10.14
CA GLY A 131 -1.22 -1.63 -9.77
C GLY A 131 -0.91 -0.33 -9.01
N GLY A 132 -1.92 0.48 -8.70
CA GLY A 132 -1.79 1.73 -7.97
C GLY A 132 -0.92 2.73 -8.73
N ILE A 133 -0.05 3.40 -7.99
CA ILE A 133 0.97 4.31 -8.56
C ILE A 133 2.17 3.58 -9.20
N GLY A 134 2.08 2.25 -9.38
CA GLY A 134 3.04 1.47 -10.15
C GLY A 134 4.28 1.00 -9.41
N THR A 135 4.27 1.02 -8.07
CA THR A 135 5.42 0.63 -7.24
C THR A 135 5.91 -0.79 -7.53
N MET A 136 4.98 -1.76 -7.65
CA MET A 136 5.31 -3.15 -7.93
C MET A 136 5.83 -3.33 -9.35
N ALA A 137 5.08 -2.86 -10.34
CA ALA A 137 5.49 -2.89 -11.74
C ALA A 137 6.85 -2.22 -11.98
N LYS A 138 7.15 -1.10 -11.30
CA LYS A 138 8.46 -0.46 -11.35
C LYS A 138 9.56 -1.38 -10.83
N ALA A 139 9.40 -1.97 -9.65
CA ALA A 139 10.38 -2.88 -9.07
C ALA A 139 10.63 -4.11 -9.97
N ILE A 140 9.59 -4.65 -10.60
CA ILE A 140 9.71 -5.74 -11.58
C ILE A 140 10.47 -5.26 -12.82
N SER A 141 10.10 -4.11 -13.39
CA SER A 141 10.72 -3.56 -14.60
C SER A 141 12.22 -3.26 -14.42
N GLU A 142 12.64 -2.86 -13.21
CA GLU A 142 14.04 -2.61 -12.86
C GLU A 142 14.81 -3.93 -12.65
N ALA A 143 14.17 -4.93 -12.05
CA ALA A 143 14.78 -6.24 -11.81
C ALA A 143 14.86 -7.11 -13.09
N PHE A 144 13.92 -6.93 -14.01
CA PHE A 144 13.79 -7.70 -15.24
C PHE A 144 13.62 -6.76 -16.44
N PRO A 145 14.71 -6.13 -16.92
CA PRO A 145 14.63 -5.09 -17.96
C PRO A 145 14.10 -5.55 -19.33
N HIS A 146 13.96 -6.86 -19.54
CA HIS A 146 13.40 -7.45 -20.76
C HIS A 146 11.87 -7.51 -20.74
N ILE A 147 11.23 -7.27 -19.60
CA ILE A 147 9.79 -7.30 -19.44
C ILE A 147 9.23 -5.90 -19.67
N ASP A 148 8.29 -5.80 -20.61
CA ASP A 148 7.47 -4.60 -20.80
C ASP A 148 6.32 -4.60 -19.79
N CYS A 149 6.43 -3.76 -18.77
CA CYS A 149 5.44 -3.62 -17.71
C CYS A 149 4.42 -2.53 -18.04
N THR A 150 3.14 -2.80 -17.78
CA THR A 150 2.05 -1.82 -17.85
C THR A 150 1.28 -1.79 -16.55
N VAL A 151 1.08 -0.62 -15.98
CA VAL A 151 0.20 -0.40 -14.82
C VAL A 151 -1.19 -0.08 -15.32
N PHE A 152 -2.20 -0.81 -14.88
CA PHE A 152 -3.60 -0.52 -15.20
C PHE A 152 -4.35 -0.14 -13.94
N ASP A 153 -4.89 1.07 -13.87
CA ASP A 153 -5.64 1.54 -12.69
C ASP A 153 -6.69 2.61 -13.05
N LEU A 154 -7.46 3.07 -12.06
CA LEU A 154 -8.42 4.15 -12.22
C LEU A 154 -7.71 5.47 -12.59
N PRO A 155 -8.32 6.33 -13.42
CA PRO A 155 -7.67 7.58 -13.86
C PRO A 155 -7.19 8.50 -12.73
N HIS A 156 -7.91 8.54 -11.59
CA HIS A 156 -7.54 9.38 -10.45
C HIS A 156 -6.33 8.85 -9.66
N VAL A 157 -5.92 7.61 -9.88
CA VAL A 157 -4.75 6.99 -9.24
C VAL A 157 -3.48 7.29 -10.03
N LEU A 158 -3.58 7.38 -11.36
CA LEU A 158 -2.44 7.50 -12.26
C LEU A 158 -1.98 8.95 -12.52
N SER A 159 -2.53 9.94 -11.80
CA SER A 159 -2.33 11.36 -12.11
C SER A 159 -0.87 11.82 -12.10
N ASP A 160 -0.02 11.20 -11.28
CA ASP A 160 1.39 11.58 -11.09
C ASP A 160 2.39 10.54 -11.63
N PHE A 161 1.92 9.63 -12.47
CA PHE A 161 2.77 8.54 -12.96
C PHE A 161 3.86 9.03 -13.92
N GLN A 162 5.11 8.73 -13.60
CA GLN A 162 6.25 8.92 -14.49
C GLN A 162 6.67 7.58 -15.08
N GLY A 163 6.39 7.38 -16.37
CA GLY A 163 6.81 6.18 -17.09
C GLY A 163 8.32 6.07 -17.26
N SER A 164 8.77 4.86 -17.54
CA SER A 164 10.16 4.56 -17.93
C SER A 164 10.16 3.80 -19.25
N LYS A 165 11.35 3.48 -19.78
CA LYS A 165 11.50 2.86 -21.11
C LYS A 165 10.65 1.58 -21.27
N ASN A 166 10.55 0.76 -20.23
CA ASN A 166 9.81 -0.50 -20.20
C ASN A 166 8.65 -0.49 -19.18
N LEU A 167 8.18 0.70 -18.78
CA LEU A 167 7.08 0.86 -17.83
C LEU A 167 6.09 1.92 -18.32
N LYS A 168 4.86 1.48 -18.62
CA LYS A 168 3.75 2.32 -19.10
C LYS A 168 2.58 2.28 -18.12
N HIS A 169 1.61 3.18 -18.30
CA HIS A 169 0.34 3.12 -17.57
C HIS A 169 -0.86 3.25 -18.51
N VAL A 170 -2.00 2.74 -18.04
CA VAL A 170 -3.27 2.79 -18.74
C VAL A 170 -4.37 3.04 -17.72
N GLY A 171 -5.13 4.12 -17.89
CA GLY A 171 -6.29 4.43 -17.09
C GLY A 171 -7.55 3.70 -17.58
N GLY A 172 -8.30 3.07 -16.69
CA GLY A 172 -9.57 2.44 -17.08
C GLY A 172 -10.32 1.75 -15.93
N ILE A 173 -11.49 1.20 -16.26
CA ILE A 173 -12.31 0.42 -15.32
C ILE A 173 -12.15 -1.07 -15.64
N CYS A 174 -11.69 -1.84 -14.65
CA CYS A 174 -11.28 -3.24 -14.82
C CYS A 174 -12.39 -4.17 -15.37
N LEU A 175 -13.65 -3.95 -15.00
CA LEU A 175 -14.76 -4.85 -15.34
C LEU A 175 -15.17 -4.90 -16.83
N SER A 176 -14.74 -3.94 -17.67
CA SER A 176 -15.12 -3.93 -19.10
C SER A 176 -14.00 -3.52 -20.05
N GLN A 177 -13.09 -2.64 -19.64
CA GLN A 177 -12.06 -2.10 -20.54
C GLN A 177 -10.78 -2.95 -20.59
N PHE A 178 -10.43 -3.64 -19.51
CA PHE A 178 -9.23 -4.46 -19.45
C PHE A 178 -9.24 -5.60 -20.49
N LEU A 179 -10.39 -6.29 -20.62
CA LEU A 179 -10.57 -7.36 -21.62
C LEU A 179 -10.54 -6.84 -23.06
N LEU A 180 -11.05 -5.62 -23.31
CA LEU A 180 -11.01 -5.00 -24.64
C LEU A 180 -9.59 -4.56 -25.01
N GLN A 181 -8.81 -4.01 -24.08
CA GLN A 181 -7.42 -3.59 -24.34
C GLN A 181 -6.46 -4.77 -24.51
N MET A 182 -6.67 -5.87 -23.78
CA MET A 182 -5.91 -7.12 -23.95
C MET A 182 -6.08 -7.73 -25.36
N GLN A 183 -7.24 -7.56 -26.00
CA GLN A 183 -7.45 -7.98 -27.40
C GLN A 183 -6.62 -7.17 -28.41
N PHE A 184 -6.20 -5.94 -28.06
CA PHE A 184 -5.33 -5.13 -28.91
C PHE A 184 -3.84 -5.39 -28.69
N TYR A 185 -3.44 -5.83 -27.49
CA TYR A 185 -2.05 -6.13 -27.15
C TYR A 185 -1.59 -7.55 -27.53
N SER A 186 -2.53 -8.42 -27.95
CA SER A 186 -2.26 -9.81 -28.37
C SER A 186 -2.21 -9.99 -29.89
N ARG A 187 -2.02 -8.90 -30.66
CA ARG A 187 -1.77 -8.93 -32.11
C ARG A 187 -0.39 -8.43 -32.47
#